data_AF-A0AAP6HE52-F1
#
_entry.id   AF-A0AAP6HE52-F1
#
_cell.length_a   1.000
_cell.length_b   1.000
_cell.length_c   1.000
_cell.angle_alpha   90.00
_cell.angle_beta   90.00
_cell.angle_gamma   90.00
#
_symmetry.space_group_name_H-M   'P 1'
#
loop_
_entity.id
_entity.type
_entity.pdbx_description
1 polymer ?
#
loop_
_entity_poly.entity_id
_entity_poly.type
_entity_poly.pdbx_seq_one_letter_code
_entity_poly.pdbx_strand_id
1 'polypeptide(L)'
;MNTELNVWADKVKNSAKPILEKYKLDFYPFQAKLNLKSNVLIIGLNPASQDGYDGTKVLNTEPQEIELTNEKIFQGNPEYNNNKNTWRIYQNLMKIDFFKSISDDFNFMNYVYFPTPKFYDIKNIKDFDIINICKSLTLDFIKIINPQIIIVLGTSTGIDPIAKNTKTILQGYKKRLIVKGEIDGTTAYGIPHPSYNNFHEENQAISNMLKKIFSDEDIEPYSLSKNSEVKNRNISNRSKFDIEKFKRKFGNLRINETKKWLDIIYDGINNDEILIRVNPHNGEFGVRKNGNSNFKDLKEAHFYNQIFDETYDRSHSSWFIRKEFKNYTDINSELLNDLENFISKLDKQKNRN
;
A
#
# COMPACT_ATOMS: atom_id res chain seq x y z
N MET A 1 9.38 36.49 1.85
CA MET A 1 8.69 35.29 2.40
C MET A 1 7.64 35.77 3.38
N ASN A 2 6.47 35.13 3.42
CA ASN A 2 5.38 35.47 4.34
C ASN A 2 5.86 35.34 5.80
N THR A 3 5.69 36.39 6.62
CA THR A 3 6.10 36.42 8.03
C THR A 3 5.48 35.26 8.83
N GLU A 4 4.23 34.91 8.55
CA GLU A 4 3.52 33.81 9.22
C GLU A 4 4.15 32.44 8.90
N LEU A 5 4.64 32.26 7.67
CA LEU A 5 5.28 31.03 7.24
C LEU A 5 6.64 30.82 7.93
N ASN A 6 7.40 31.90 8.14
CA ASN A 6 8.64 31.84 8.90
C ASN A 6 8.38 31.53 10.39
N VAL A 7 7.37 32.16 10.99
CA VAL A 7 6.93 31.86 12.36
C VAL A 7 6.50 30.39 12.49
N TRP A 8 5.77 29.88 11.50
CA TRP A 8 5.41 28.47 11.43
C TRP A 8 6.65 27.57 11.35
N ALA A 9 7.60 27.88 10.47
CA ALA A 9 8.84 27.10 10.37
C ALA A 9 9.65 27.13 11.67
N ASP A 10 9.69 28.26 12.39
CA ASP A 10 10.31 28.35 13.72
C ASP A 10 9.62 27.44 14.74
N LYS A 11 8.28 27.40 14.77
CA LYS A 11 7.54 26.45 15.61
C LYS A 11 7.85 25.00 15.25
N VAL A 12 7.92 24.68 13.95
CA VAL A 12 8.27 23.35 13.45
C VAL A 12 9.66 22.94 13.95
N LYS A 13 10.67 23.81 13.81
CA LYS A 13 12.03 23.57 14.29
C LYS A 13 12.08 23.32 15.80
N ASN A 14 11.46 24.21 16.57
CA ASN A 14 11.48 24.12 18.03
C ASN A 14 10.79 22.83 18.53
N SER A 15 9.73 22.41 17.84
CA SER A 15 9.03 21.15 18.16
C SER A 15 9.83 19.91 17.76
N ALA A 16 10.55 19.97 16.63
CA ALA A 16 11.29 18.84 16.09
C ALA A 16 12.67 18.63 16.75
N LYS A 17 13.35 19.71 17.13
CA LYS A 17 14.71 19.69 17.69
C LYS A 17 14.92 18.64 18.79
N PRO A 18 14.13 18.59 19.89
CA PRO A 18 14.35 17.61 20.95
C PRO A 18 14.12 16.15 20.49
N ILE A 19 13.27 15.93 19.49
CA ILE A 19 13.02 14.60 18.92
C ILE A 19 14.23 14.17 18.09
N LEU A 20 14.72 15.05 17.20
CA LEU A 20 15.86 14.77 16.33
C LEU A 20 17.15 14.54 17.12
N GLU A 21 17.37 15.33 18.18
CA GLU A 21 18.53 15.18 19.05
C GLU A 21 18.54 13.83 19.79
N LYS A 22 17.37 13.36 20.25
CA LYS A 22 17.24 12.10 21.00
C LYS A 22 17.22 10.87 20.10
N TYR A 23 16.44 10.91 19.02
CA TYR A 23 16.14 9.75 18.17
C TYR A 23 17.04 9.68 16.92
N LYS A 24 17.85 10.73 16.63
CA LYS A 24 18.79 10.79 15.51
C LYS A 24 18.16 10.44 14.15
N LEU A 25 16.98 11.01 13.91
CA LEU A 25 16.17 10.77 12.70
C LEU A 25 16.39 11.85 11.65
N ASP A 26 16.11 11.52 10.39
CA ASP A 26 15.84 12.54 9.38
C ASP A 26 14.51 13.27 9.67
N PHE A 27 14.27 14.37 8.95
CA PHE A 27 13.13 15.23 9.18
C PHE A 27 12.61 15.85 7.88
N TYR A 28 11.38 15.50 7.50
CA TYR A 28 10.78 15.99 6.25
C TYR A 28 9.30 16.33 6.43
N PRO A 29 8.97 17.59 6.79
CA PRO A 29 7.60 18.08 6.71
C PRO A 29 7.09 17.98 5.27
N PHE A 30 7.87 18.44 4.30
CA PHE A 30 7.55 18.35 2.88
C PHE A 30 8.35 17.25 2.19
N GLN A 31 7.69 16.53 1.28
CA GLN A 31 8.36 15.67 0.30
C GLN A 31 8.92 16.51 -0.85
N ALA A 32 8.15 17.45 -1.38
CA ALA A 32 8.59 18.35 -2.46
C ALA A 32 8.94 19.74 -1.93
N LYS A 33 9.63 20.55 -2.74
CA LYS A 33 9.82 21.97 -2.44
C LYS A 33 8.47 22.68 -2.31
N LEU A 34 8.34 23.52 -1.28
CA LEU A 34 7.14 24.31 -1.02
C LEU A 34 6.84 25.26 -2.20
N ASN A 35 5.63 25.17 -2.72
CA ASN A 35 5.08 26.01 -3.78
C ASN A 35 3.90 26.84 -3.25
N LEU A 36 4.17 28.10 -2.89
CA LEU A 36 3.16 29.01 -2.33
C LEU A 36 2.08 29.46 -3.32
N LYS A 37 2.23 29.14 -4.62
CA LYS A 37 1.22 29.45 -5.64
C LYS A 37 0.21 28.33 -5.84
N SER A 38 0.50 27.14 -5.33
CA SER A 38 -0.36 25.99 -5.54
C SER A 38 -1.61 26.06 -4.67
N ASN A 39 -2.75 25.75 -5.29
CA ASN A 39 -4.05 25.62 -4.63
C ASN A 39 -4.33 24.20 -4.12
N VAL A 40 -3.39 23.26 -4.33
CA VAL A 40 -3.55 21.84 -3.99
C VAL A 40 -2.57 21.46 -2.89
N LEU A 41 -3.08 20.91 -1.80
CA LEU A 41 -2.26 20.29 -0.76
C LEU A 41 -2.45 18.78 -0.76
N ILE A 42 -1.38 18.01 -0.95
CA ILE A 42 -1.34 16.57 -0.76
C ILE A 42 -0.70 16.26 0.60
N ILE A 43 -1.38 15.44 1.41
CA ILE A 43 -0.92 14.99 2.73
C ILE A 43 -0.66 13.48 2.68
N GLY A 44 0.61 13.09 2.70
CA GLY A 44 1.06 11.71 2.94
C GLY A 44 1.03 11.33 4.42
N LEU A 45 1.25 10.05 4.75
CA LEU A 45 1.24 9.61 6.16
C LEU A 45 2.55 9.99 6.88
N ASN A 46 3.67 9.47 6.40
CA ASN A 46 5.01 9.74 6.92
C ASN A 46 6.06 9.44 5.83
N PRO A 47 7.26 10.02 5.92
CA PRO A 47 8.39 9.60 5.09
C PRO A 47 8.71 8.12 5.31
N ALA A 48 8.92 7.37 4.23
CA ALA A 48 9.40 5.98 4.34
C ALA A 48 10.90 5.97 4.63
N SER A 49 11.34 5.19 5.62
CA SER A 49 12.74 4.81 5.79
C SER A 49 12.89 3.31 5.59
N GLN A 50 13.90 2.90 4.80
CA GLN A 50 14.24 1.47 4.65
C GLN A 50 15.06 0.95 5.82
N ASP A 51 15.68 1.84 6.59
CA ASP A 51 16.77 1.46 7.48
C ASP A 51 16.32 1.25 8.94
N GLY A 52 15.05 1.48 9.27
CA GLY A 52 14.56 1.31 10.64
C GLY A 52 15.02 2.41 11.59
N TYR A 53 14.73 2.24 12.88
CA TYR A 53 15.21 3.15 13.93
C TYR A 53 16.74 3.09 14.10
N ASP A 54 17.32 1.90 13.89
CA ASP A 54 18.77 1.67 13.87
C ASP A 54 19.43 2.17 12.57
N GLY A 55 18.60 2.47 11.57
CA GLY A 55 18.93 3.09 10.30
C GLY A 55 19.23 4.56 10.39
N THR A 56 19.96 4.95 11.43
CA THR A 56 20.87 6.07 11.31
C THR A 56 21.62 5.86 10.00
N LYS A 57 21.49 6.80 9.06
CA LYS A 57 22.69 7.18 8.32
C LYS A 57 23.65 7.60 9.42
N VAL A 58 24.47 6.65 9.85
CA VAL A 58 25.74 6.89 10.49
C VAL A 58 26.51 7.68 9.44
N LEU A 59 26.31 9.00 9.43
CA LEU A 59 27.42 9.88 9.13
C LEU A 59 28.39 9.61 10.28
N ASN A 60 29.32 8.70 10.01
CA ASN A 60 30.54 8.52 10.79
C ASN A 60 31.28 9.86 10.74
N THR A 61 30.92 10.76 11.63
CA THR A 61 31.65 11.92 12.13
C THR A 61 30.75 12.54 13.19
N GLU A 62 31.35 13.26 14.13
CA GLU A 62 30.72 13.90 15.28
C GLU A 62 29.31 14.46 15.00
N PRO A 63 28.41 14.55 16.02
CA PRO A 63 27.09 15.16 15.85
C PRO A 63 27.25 16.57 15.31
N GLN A 64 27.20 16.73 13.98
CA GLN A 64 27.04 18.01 13.36
C GLN A 64 25.71 18.51 13.88
N GLU A 65 25.69 19.68 14.52
CA GLU A 65 24.45 20.38 14.79
C GLU A 65 23.68 20.41 13.48
N ILE A 66 22.57 19.65 13.43
CA ILE A 66 21.66 19.74 12.30
C ILE A 66 21.04 21.12 12.43
N GLU A 67 21.68 22.12 11.84
CA GLU A 67 21.11 23.46 11.77
C GLU A 67 19.88 23.37 10.85
N LEU A 68 18.73 23.18 11.48
CA LEU A 68 17.43 23.25 10.85
C LEU A 68 17.19 24.73 10.54
N THR A 69 17.32 25.11 9.27
CA THR A 69 16.97 26.45 8.81
C THR A 69 15.56 26.42 8.20
N ASN A 70 14.89 27.57 8.17
CA ASN A 70 13.57 27.68 7.52
C ASN A 70 13.68 27.30 6.03
N GLU A 71 14.79 27.70 5.39
CA GLU A 71 15.07 27.33 4.01
C GLU A 71 15.12 25.81 3.81
N LYS A 72 15.86 25.07 4.65
CA LYS A 72 15.91 23.60 4.57
C LYS A 72 14.53 22.95 4.71
N ILE A 73 13.69 23.46 5.61
CA ILE A 73 12.30 22.97 5.75
C ILE A 73 11.54 23.17 4.44
N PHE A 74 11.61 24.37 3.84
CA PHE A 74 10.87 24.69 2.62
C PHE A 74 11.39 24.00 1.36
N GLN A 75 12.65 23.55 1.33
CA GLN A 75 13.18 22.76 0.21
C GLN A 75 12.62 21.33 0.17
N GLY A 76 12.08 20.84 1.29
CA GLY A 76 11.53 19.49 1.39
C GLY A 76 12.59 18.40 1.32
N ASN A 77 12.19 17.19 0.92
CA ASN A 77 13.10 16.05 0.80
C ASN A 77 14.06 16.26 -0.38
N PRO A 78 15.40 16.32 -0.15
CA PRO A 78 16.37 16.55 -1.22
C PRO A 78 16.37 15.46 -2.29
N GLU A 79 15.89 14.25 -1.97
CA GLU A 79 15.78 13.14 -2.90
C GLU A 79 14.58 13.25 -3.84
N TYR A 80 13.62 14.13 -3.59
CA TYR A 80 12.38 14.19 -4.36
C TYR A 80 12.64 14.48 -5.85
N ASN A 81 13.37 15.55 -6.18
CA ASN A 81 13.57 15.93 -7.58
C ASN A 81 14.40 14.88 -8.35
N ASN A 82 15.38 14.28 -7.69
CA ASN A 82 16.27 13.31 -8.32
C ASN A 82 15.63 11.93 -8.45
N ASN A 83 14.79 11.53 -7.49
CA ASN A 83 14.36 10.15 -7.35
C ASN A 83 12.83 9.92 -7.35
N LYS A 84 11.97 10.96 -7.35
CA LYS A 84 10.51 10.76 -7.31
C LYS A 84 9.98 9.81 -8.38
N ASN A 85 10.56 9.84 -9.58
CA ASN A 85 10.13 8.97 -10.69
C ASN A 85 10.41 7.48 -10.44
N THR A 86 11.28 7.13 -9.49
CA THR A 86 11.53 5.75 -9.05
C THR A 86 10.62 5.34 -7.88
N TRP A 87 9.99 6.32 -7.21
CA TRP A 87 9.15 6.07 -6.05
C TRP A 87 7.81 5.51 -6.47
N ARG A 88 7.49 4.30 -5.98
CA ARG A 88 6.20 3.63 -6.25
C ARG A 88 4.98 4.51 -5.92
N ILE A 89 5.05 5.31 -4.86
CA ILE A 89 3.97 6.24 -4.47
C ILE A 89 3.73 7.26 -5.58
N TYR A 90 4.78 7.93 -6.06
CA TYR A 90 4.68 8.94 -7.11
C TYR A 90 4.23 8.32 -8.44
N GLN A 91 4.84 7.19 -8.84
CA GLN A 91 4.43 6.46 -10.06
C GLN A 91 2.95 6.07 -10.04
N ASN A 92 2.43 5.62 -8.90
CA ASN A 92 1.03 5.23 -8.77
C ASN A 92 0.09 6.44 -8.67
N LEU A 93 0.53 7.54 -8.04
CA LEU A 93 -0.20 8.79 -8.02
C LEU A 93 -0.40 9.33 -9.45
N MET A 94 0.65 9.27 -10.27
CA MET A 94 0.62 9.68 -11.68
C MET A 94 -0.22 8.76 -12.57
N LYS A 95 -0.75 7.63 -12.08
CA LYS A 95 -1.75 6.85 -12.84
C LYS A 95 -3.14 7.48 -12.82
N ILE A 96 -3.39 8.45 -11.94
CA ILE A 96 -4.63 9.21 -11.85
C ILE A 96 -4.40 10.52 -12.62
N ASP A 97 -5.13 10.71 -13.72
CA ASP A 97 -4.85 11.79 -14.68
C ASP A 97 -5.01 13.21 -14.10
N PHE A 98 -5.79 13.37 -13.02
CA PHE A 98 -5.86 14.62 -12.26
C PHE A 98 -4.47 15.10 -11.82
N PHE A 99 -3.64 14.22 -11.25
CA PHE A 99 -2.30 14.62 -10.79
C PHE A 99 -1.35 14.90 -11.95
N LYS A 100 -1.52 14.21 -13.09
CA LYS A 100 -0.80 14.57 -14.32
C LYS A 100 -1.20 15.95 -14.81
N SER A 101 -2.49 16.29 -14.80
CA SER A 101 -2.98 17.55 -15.35
C SER A 101 -2.51 18.78 -14.58
N ILE A 102 -2.23 18.64 -13.28
CA ILE A 102 -1.69 19.72 -12.47
C ILE A 102 -0.16 19.78 -12.50
N SER A 103 0.55 18.89 -13.22
CA SER A 103 2.00 18.98 -13.50
C SER A 103 2.90 19.33 -12.29
N ASP A 104 2.73 18.63 -11.15
CA ASP A 104 3.43 18.94 -9.90
C ASP A 104 3.12 20.31 -9.25
N ASP A 105 2.06 21.01 -9.69
CA ASP A 105 1.53 22.21 -9.05
C ASP A 105 0.70 21.86 -7.81
N PHE A 106 1.35 21.18 -6.86
CA PHE A 106 0.81 20.82 -5.55
C PHE A 106 1.90 20.94 -4.48
N ASN A 107 1.48 21.28 -3.27
CA ASN A 107 2.31 21.08 -2.09
C ASN A 107 2.20 19.63 -1.63
N PHE A 108 3.33 18.94 -1.41
CA PHE A 108 3.32 17.56 -0.90
C PHE A 108 3.95 17.52 0.49
N MET A 109 3.10 17.44 1.52
CA MET A 109 3.47 17.39 2.93
C MET A 109 3.20 15.99 3.51
N ASN A 110 3.88 15.64 4.61
CA ASN A 110 3.57 14.46 5.41
C ASN A 110 2.76 14.86 6.64
N TYR A 111 1.84 14.00 7.08
CA TYR A 111 1.11 14.20 8.33
C TYR A 111 2.00 13.99 9.56
N VAL A 112 2.93 13.04 9.50
CA VAL A 112 4.01 12.83 10.46
C VAL A 112 5.33 13.14 9.77
N TYR A 113 6.11 14.07 10.32
CA TYR A 113 7.31 14.59 9.65
C TYR A 113 8.55 13.70 9.79
N PHE A 114 8.47 12.69 10.67
CA PHE A 114 9.58 11.81 11.00
C PHE A 114 9.48 10.48 10.25
N PRO A 115 10.58 9.97 9.70
CA PRO A 115 10.58 8.72 8.97
C PRO A 115 10.40 7.52 9.90
N THR A 116 9.65 6.52 9.44
CA THR A 116 9.60 5.19 10.05
C THR A 116 9.39 4.14 8.94
N PRO A 117 9.78 2.86 9.16
CA PRO A 117 9.52 1.78 8.18
C PRO A 117 8.03 1.60 7.88
N LYS A 118 7.20 1.67 8.92
CA LYS A 118 5.74 1.69 8.82
C LYS A 118 5.20 2.81 9.69
N PHE A 119 4.12 3.45 9.25
CA PHE A 119 3.46 4.52 10.00
C PHE A 119 3.19 4.17 11.48
N TYR A 120 2.73 2.94 11.75
CA TYR A 120 2.42 2.50 13.12
C TYR A 120 3.65 2.35 14.02
N ASP A 121 4.86 2.29 13.45
CA ASP A 121 6.11 2.26 14.23
C ASP A 121 6.41 3.61 14.90
N ILE A 122 5.65 4.67 14.58
CA ILE A 122 5.79 5.98 15.23
C ILE A 122 5.60 5.92 16.75
N LYS A 123 4.83 4.93 17.24
CA LYS A 123 4.63 4.67 18.68
C LYS A 123 5.92 4.28 19.42
N ASN A 124 6.98 3.94 18.70
CA ASN A 124 8.28 3.62 19.30
C ASN A 124 9.03 4.88 19.73
N ILE A 125 8.58 6.06 19.29
CA ILE A 125 9.02 7.37 19.79
C ILE A 125 8.17 7.73 21.02
N LYS A 126 8.58 7.26 22.20
CA LYS A 126 7.71 7.18 23.39
C LYS A 126 7.59 8.47 24.20
N ASP A 127 8.56 9.39 24.09
CA ASP A 127 8.63 10.58 24.95
C ASP A 127 7.83 11.78 24.41
N PHE A 128 7.30 11.64 23.20
CA PHE A 128 6.68 12.72 22.47
C PHE A 128 5.38 12.23 21.85
N ASP A 129 4.33 13.04 21.95
CA ASP A 129 3.10 12.81 21.19
C ASP A 129 3.28 13.29 19.75
N ILE A 130 4.07 12.54 18.98
CA ILE A 130 4.49 12.91 17.63
C ILE A 130 3.29 13.18 16.72
N ILE A 131 2.24 12.37 16.85
CA ILE A 131 1.06 12.50 16.02
C ILE A 131 0.37 13.85 16.30
N ASN A 132 0.14 14.20 17.57
CA ASN A 132 -0.53 15.46 17.88
C ASN A 132 0.35 16.69 17.61
N ILE A 133 1.67 16.61 17.82
CA ILE A 133 2.61 17.67 17.45
C ILE A 133 2.55 17.94 15.95
N CYS A 134 2.76 16.92 15.12
CA CYS A 134 2.75 17.10 13.66
C CYS A 134 1.36 17.48 13.14
N LYS A 135 0.28 16.95 13.74
CA LYS A 135 -1.09 17.37 13.45
C LYS A 135 -1.28 18.87 13.66
N SER A 136 -0.92 19.38 14.85
CA SER A 136 -1.07 20.81 15.16
C SER A 136 -0.30 21.69 14.19
N LEU A 137 0.95 21.32 13.87
CA LEU A 137 1.78 22.05 12.92
C LEU A 137 1.20 21.99 11.50
N THR A 138 0.65 20.86 11.09
CA THR A 138 -0.03 20.68 9.79
C THR A 138 -1.26 21.57 9.68
N LEU A 139 -2.05 21.67 10.75
CA LEU A 139 -3.23 22.55 10.81
C LEU A 139 -2.83 24.04 10.72
N ASP A 140 -1.81 24.46 11.48
CA ASP A 140 -1.29 25.83 11.38
C ASP A 140 -0.84 26.15 9.95
N PHE A 141 -0.18 25.20 9.28
CA PHE A 141 0.24 25.37 7.88
C PHE A 141 -0.96 25.52 6.93
N ILE A 142 -1.98 24.66 7.07
CA ILE A 142 -3.19 24.71 6.25
C ILE A 142 -3.86 26.09 6.33
N LYS A 143 -3.93 26.70 7.52
CA LYS A 143 -4.45 28.06 7.70
C LYS A 143 -3.65 29.10 6.93
N ILE A 144 -2.32 28.98 6.92
CA ILE A 144 -1.42 29.94 6.27
C ILE A 144 -1.52 29.87 4.75
N ILE A 145 -1.53 28.65 4.19
CA ILE A 145 -1.54 28.48 2.73
C ILE A 145 -2.95 28.43 2.14
N ASN A 146 -3.98 28.20 2.96
CA ASN A 146 -5.39 28.19 2.61
C ASN A 146 -5.68 27.49 1.26
N PRO A 147 -5.35 26.18 1.12
CA PRO A 147 -5.49 25.49 -0.15
C PRO A 147 -6.96 25.34 -0.53
N GLN A 148 -7.27 25.46 -1.83
CA GLN A 148 -8.61 25.20 -2.36
C GLN A 148 -9.02 23.74 -2.12
N ILE A 149 -8.07 22.81 -2.27
CA ILE A 149 -8.32 21.38 -2.07
C ILE A 149 -7.21 20.73 -1.24
N ILE A 150 -7.61 19.94 -0.25
CA ILE A 150 -6.72 19.06 0.50
C ILE A 150 -6.98 17.61 0.08
N ILE A 151 -5.93 16.90 -0.34
CA ILE A 151 -5.98 15.49 -0.71
C ILE A 151 -5.15 14.70 0.30
N VAL A 152 -5.77 13.74 0.98
CA VAL A 152 -5.10 12.89 1.98
C VAL A 152 -4.87 11.50 1.41
N LEU A 153 -3.64 11.00 1.51
CA LEU A 153 -3.29 9.67 1.02
C LEU A 153 -3.68 8.62 2.06
N GLY A 154 -4.77 7.89 1.78
CA GLY A 154 -5.34 6.83 2.61
C GLY A 154 -6.77 7.13 3.01
N THR A 155 -7.74 6.33 2.55
CA THR A 155 -9.16 6.51 2.90
C THR A 155 -9.48 6.11 4.35
N SER A 156 -8.82 5.10 4.90
CA SER A 156 -9.03 4.67 6.31
C SER A 156 -7.91 5.12 7.23
N THR A 157 -6.65 4.96 6.81
CA THR A 157 -5.48 5.23 7.65
C THR A 157 -4.98 6.66 7.54
N GLY A 158 -5.51 7.44 6.58
CA GLY A 158 -5.10 8.82 6.30
C GLY A 158 -6.15 9.83 6.73
N ILE A 159 -7.29 9.90 6.04
CA ILE A 159 -8.28 10.96 6.30
C ILE A 159 -9.10 10.74 7.58
N ASP A 160 -9.55 9.51 7.88
CA ASP A 160 -10.43 9.27 9.04
C ASP A 160 -9.81 9.69 10.39
N PRO A 161 -8.50 9.52 10.66
CA PRO A 161 -7.88 9.98 11.90
C PRO A 161 -7.76 11.51 12.05
N ILE A 162 -7.82 12.26 10.95
CA ILE A 162 -7.42 13.68 10.93
C ILE A 162 -8.57 14.62 10.56
N ALA A 163 -9.58 14.12 9.85
CA ALA A 163 -10.74 14.88 9.43
C ALA A 163 -11.98 14.55 10.26
N LYS A 164 -12.91 15.51 10.33
CA LYS A 164 -14.25 15.34 10.89
C LYS A 164 -15.28 15.06 9.78
N ASN A 165 -16.45 14.57 10.17
CA ASN A 165 -17.62 14.40 9.28
C ASN A 165 -17.31 13.58 8.02
N THR A 166 -16.51 12.52 8.14
CA THR A 166 -16.07 11.77 6.97
C THR A 166 -17.21 10.99 6.32
N LYS A 167 -17.34 11.11 4.99
CA LYS A 167 -18.34 10.43 4.17
C LYS A 167 -17.73 9.91 2.88
N THR A 168 -18.01 8.66 2.54
CA THR A 168 -17.63 8.12 1.22
C THR A 168 -18.49 8.78 0.15
N ILE A 169 -17.85 9.43 -0.83
CA ILE A 169 -18.51 10.03 -2.00
C ILE A 169 -18.19 9.29 -3.30
N LEU A 170 -17.15 8.46 -3.31
CA LEU A 170 -16.89 7.53 -4.39
C LEU A 170 -16.54 6.16 -3.82
N GLN A 171 -17.41 5.18 -4.07
CA GLN A 171 -17.18 3.79 -3.69
C GLN A 171 -16.69 3.00 -4.90
N GLY A 172 -15.55 2.33 -4.75
CA GLY A 172 -14.99 1.43 -5.76
C GLY A 172 -15.51 0.01 -5.60
N TYR A 173 -14.97 -0.92 -6.40
CA TYR A 173 -15.48 -2.29 -6.46
C TYR A 173 -15.41 -3.05 -5.13
N LYS A 174 -14.39 -2.76 -4.32
CA LYS A 174 -14.13 -3.44 -3.03
C LYS A 174 -13.65 -2.49 -1.92
N LYS A 175 -13.56 -1.19 -2.18
CA LYS A 175 -12.94 -0.21 -1.28
C LYS A 175 -13.46 1.20 -1.53
N ARG A 176 -13.37 2.06 -0.51
CA ARG A 176 -13.60 3.50 -0.64
C ARG A 176 -12.54 4.09 -1.57
N LEU A 177 -12.95 4.89 -2.56
CA LEU A 177 -12.04 5.58 -3.48
C LEU A 177 -11.95 7.07 -3.21
N ILE A 178 -13.03 7.72 -2.79
CA ILE A 178 -12.98 9.10 -2.31
C ILE A 178 -13.85 9.23 -1.06
N VAL A 179 -13.23 9.72 0.00
CA VAL A 179 -13.88 10.08 1.26
C VAL A 179 -13.78 11.59 1.42
N LYS A 180 -14.91 12.28 1.50
CA LYS A 180 -14.95 13.71 1.86
C LYS A 180 -14.90 13.83 3.37
N GLY A 181 -14.20 14.82 3.89
CA GLY A 181 -14.19 15.18 5.30
C GLY A 181 -13.81 16.64 5.47
N GLU A 182 -13.67 17.08 6.72
CA GLU A 182 -13.32 18.45 7.06
C GLU A 182 -12.07 18.48 7.94
N ILE A 183 -11.07 19.26 7.53
CA ILE A 183 -9.86 19.54 8.30
C ILE A 183 -9.86 21.04 8.58
N ASP A 184 -10.25 21.40 9.80
CA ASP A 184 -10.24 22.79 10.30
C ASP A 184 -11.03 23.77 9.42
N GLY A 185 -12.29 23.42 9.12
CA GLY A 185 -13.16 24.22 8.25
C GLY A 185 -12.88 24.03 6.74
N THR A 186 -11.72 23.48 6.36
CA THR A 186 -11.39 23.22 4.96
C THR A 186 -11.84 21.82 4.55
N THR A 187 -12.50 21.73 3.39
CA THR A 187 -12.90 20.44 2.84
C THR A 187 -11.67 19.65 2.39
N ALA A 188 -11.60 18.39 2.80
CA ALA A 188 -10.52 17.46 2.47
C ALA A 188 -11.08 16.18 1.83
N TYR A 189 -10.26 15.56 0.98
CA TYR A 189 -10.62 14.37 0.23
C TYR A 189 -9.56 13.27 0.40
N GLY A 190 -9.95 12.16 1.02
CA GLY A 190 -9.10 10.98 1.16
C GLY A 190 -9.19 10.11 -0.07
N ILE A 191 -8.05 9.71 -0.65
CA ILE A 191 -7.96 8.73 -1.74
C ILE A 191 -7.23 7.45 -1.28
N PRO A 192 -7.32 6.31 -1.98
CA PRO A 192 -6.53 5.14 -1.63
C PRO A 192 -5.05 5.49 -1.61
N HIS A 193 -4.33 5.04 -0.58
CA HIS A 193 -2.91 5.32 -0.48
C HIS A 193 -2.17 4.73 -1.71
N PRO A 194 -1.35 5.52 -2.45
CA PRO A 194 -0.73 5.06 -3.70
C PRO A 194 0.27 3.90 -3.55
N SER A 195 0.64 3.49 -2.33
CA SER A 195 1.37 2.23 -2.14
C SER A 195 0.56 1.02 -2.65
N TYR A 196 -0.77 1.11 -2.61
CA TYR A 196 -1.68 0.14 -3.21
C TYR A 196 -1.97 0.53 -4.66
N ASN A 197 -1.99 -0.46 -5.56
CA ASN A 197 -2.38 -0.22 -6.95
C ASN A 197 -3.91 -0.30 -7.07
N ASN A 198 -4.50 0.62 -7.82
CA ASN A 198 -5.92 0.61 -8.16
C ASN A 198 -6.14 -0.05 -9.53
N PHE A 199 -7.39 -0.42 -9.81
CA PHE A 199 -7.79 -0.72 -11.19
C PHE A 199 -7.78 0.56 -12.04
N HIS A 200 -7.65 0.41 -13.36
CA HIS A 200 -7.63 1.55 -14.27
C HIS A 200 -8.92 2.38 -14.17
N GLU A 201 -10.07 1.71 -14.11
CA GLU A 201 -11.39 2.33 -13.99
C GLU A 201 -11.55 3.09 -12.66
N GLU A 202 -10.98 2.56 -11.57
CA GLU A 202 -10.96 3.25 -10.28
C GLU A 202 -10.11 4.52 -10.35
N ASN A 203 -8.96 4.49 -11.04
CA ASN A 203 -8.13 5.69 -11.26
C ASN A 203 -8.84 6.73 -12.13
N GLN A 204 -9.54 6.31 -13.18
CA GLN A 204 -10.36 7.20 -14.00
C GLN A 204 -11.49 7.83 -13.19
N ALA A 205 -12.20 7.04 -12.38
CA ALA A 205 -13.28 7.53 -11.53
C ALA A 205 -12.77 8.53 -10.47
N ILE A 206 -11.64 8.23 -9.83
CA ILE A 206 -10.97 9.17 -8.91
C ILE A 206 -10.60 10.45 -9.66
N SER A 207 -9.96 10.33 -10.83
CA SER A 207 -9.55 11.48 -11.62
C SER A 207 -10.71 12.38 -12.01
N ASN A 208 -11.82 11.80 -12.47
CA ASN A 208 -12.99 12.56 -12.91
C ASN A 208 -13.64 13.29 -11.74
N MET A 209 -13.78 12.63 -10.59
CA MET A 209 -14.33 13.25 -9.40
C MET A 209 -13.43 14.38 -8.88
N LEU A 210 -12.11 14.17 -8.81
CA LEU A 210 -11.18 15.22 -8.37
C LEU A 210 -11.17 16.43 -9.31
N LYS A 211 -11.33 16.22 -10.62
CA LYS A 211 -11.49 17.33 -11.58
C LYS A 211 -12.74 18.15 -11.29
N LYS A 212 -13.90 17.49 -11.08
CA LYS A 212 -15.15 18.17 -10.71
C LYS A 212 -15.01 18.96 -9.41
N ILE A 213 -14.42 18.34 -8.38
CA ILE A 213 -14.13 19.00 -7.10
C ILE A 213 -13.24 20.23 -7.30
N PHE A 214 -12.18 20.11 -8.10
CA PHE A 214 -11.24 21.19 -8.34
C PHE A 214 -11.85 22.34 -9.16
N SER A 215 -12.84 22.04 -9.99
CA SER A 215 -13.62 23.01 -10.76
C SER A 215 -14.84 23.56 -10.00
N ASP A 216 -15.00 23.23 -8.72
CA ASP A 216 -16.15 23.62 -7.87
C ASP A 216 -17.51 23.23 -8.48
N GLU A 217 -17.54 22.12 -9.21
CA GLU A 217 -18.77 21.54 -9.75
C GLU A 217 -19.53 20.75 -8.69
N ASP A 218 -20.86 20.70 -8.82
CA ASP A 218 -21.69 19.83 -8.00
C ASP A 218 -21.31 18.36 -8.17
N ILE A 219 -21.09 17.70 -7.03
CA ILE A 219 -20.69 16.30 -6.96
C ILE A 219 -21.80 15.43 -6.36
N GLU A 220 -22.26 14.47 -7.15
CA GLU A 220 -23.17 13.43 -6.67
C GLU A 220 -22.36 12.20 -6.23
N PRO A 221 -22.56 11.72 -4.98
CA PRO A 221 -21.95 10.48 -4.54
C PRO A 221 -22.37 9.29 -5.41
N TYR A 222 -21.40 8.48 -5.86
CA TYR A 222 -21.73 7.28 -6.62
C TYR A 222 -20.84 6.09 -6.27
N SER A 223 -21.33 4.91 -6.65
CA SER A 223 -20.59 3.66 -6.55
C SER A 223 -20.28 3.16 -7.95
N LEU A 224 -19.06 2.68 -8.16
CA LEU A 224 -18.76 1.90 -9.35
C LEU A 224 -19.53 0.59 -9.26
N SER A 225 -20.57 0.47 -10.09
CA SER A 225 -21.19 -0.81 -10.34
C SER A 225 -20.13 -1.72 -10.97
N LYS A 226 -20.07 -2.97 -10.52
CA LYS A 226 -19.54 -4.02 -11.39
C LYS A 226 -20.53 -4.12 -12.55
N ASN A 227 -20.37 -3.31 -13.59
CA ASN A 227 -21.10 -3.57 -14.83
C ASN A 227 -20.80 -5.01 -15.20
N SER A 228 -21.86 -5.80 -15.40
CA SER A 228 -21.81 -7.16 -15.92
C SER A 228 -21.02 -7.25 -17.23
N GLU A 229 -20.78 -6.13 -17.91
CA GLU A 229 -19.94 -6.04 -19.11
C GLU A 229 -18.43 -6.04 -18.82
N VAL A 230 -17.98 -5.72 -17.61
CA VAL A 230 -16.58 -5.99 -17.18
C VAL A 230 -16.37 -7.49 -16.92
N LYS A 231 -17.42 -8.32 -16.91
CA LYS A 231 -17.27 -9.79 -17.03
C LYS A 231 -16.98 -10.26 -18.47
N ASN A 232 -17.05 -9.39 -19.48
CA ASN A 232 -16.80 -9.72 -20.88
C ASN A 232 -15.62 -8.95 -21.50
N ARG A 233 -14.76 -8.29 -20.70
CA ARG A 233 -13.36 -8.25 -21.13
C ARG A 233 -12.89 -9.67 -20.98
N ASN A 234 -12.78 -10.38 -22.11
CA ASN A 234 -12.12 -11.67 -22.24
C ASN A 234 -11.41 -12.00 -20.94
N ILE A 235 -12.08 -12.78 -20.09
CA ILE A 235 -11.36 -13.69 -19.22
C ILE A 235 -10.61 -14.51 -20.26
N SER A 236 -9.43 -14.02 -20.65
CA SER A 236 -8.43 -14.88 -21.20
C SER A 236 -8.42 -16.00 -20.18
N ASN A 237 -8.81 -17.20 -20.61
CA ASN A 237 -8.70 -18.44 -19.87
C ASN A 237 -7.23 -18.77 -19.56
N ARG A 238 -6.41 -17.74 -19.29
CA ARG A 238 -5.05 -17.79 -18.83
C ARG A 238 -5.13 -17.52 -17.34
N SER A 239 -5.21 -18.62 -16.61
CA SER A 239 -4.57 -18.75 -15.31
C SER A 239 -3.43 -17.73 -15.19
N LYS A 240 -3.49 -16.84 -14.19
CA LYS A 240 -2.36 -15.94 -13.86
C LYS A 240 -1.10 -16.70 -13.47
N PHE A 241 -1.23 -18.00 -13.26
CA PHE A 241 -0.14 -18.92 -13.01
C PHE A 241 0.39 -19.48 -14.33
N ASP A 242 1.63 -19.08 -14.64
CA ASP A 242 2.47 -19.64 -15.68
C ASP A 242 3.36 -20.70 -15.03
N ILE A 243 3.06 -21.98 -15.32
CA ILE A 243 3.77 -23.14 -14.77
C ILE A 243 5.26 -23.12 -15.12
N GLU A 244 5.63 -22.64 -16.31
CA GLU A 244 7.02 -22.58 -16.75
C GLU A 244 7.79 -21.45 -16.06
N LYS A 245 7.14 -20.30 -15.86
CA LYS A 245 7.70 -19.22 -15.02
C LYS A 245 7.83 -19.64 -13.56
N PHE A 246 6.87 -20.43 -13.05
CA PHE A 246 6.94 -21.00 -11.71
C PHE A 246 8.08 -22.00 -11.60
N LYS A 247 8.21 -22.96 -12.53
CA LYS A 247 9.32 -23.93 -12.62
C LYS A 247 10.68 -23.23 -12.58
N ARG A 248 10.87 -22.20 -13.39
CA ARG A 248 12.13 -21.44 -13.41
C ARG A 248 12.40 -20.76 -12.07
N LYS A 249 11.37 -20.27 -11.38
CA LYS A 249 11.53 -19.64 -10.06
C LYS A 249 11.75 -20.68 -8.96
N PHE A 250 11.07 -21.82 -9.05
CA PHE A 250 11.07 -22.91 -8.08
C PHE A 250 12.34 -23.77 -8.17
N GLY A 251 12.79 -24.14 -9.37
CA GLY A 251 14.07 -24.84 -9.56
C GLY A 251 15.29 -24.03 -9.10
N ASN A 252 15.16 -22.69 -9.00
CA ASN A 252 16.19 -21.81 -8.46
C ASN A 252 16.01 -21.53 -6.95
N LEU A 253 14.96 -22.04 -6.31
CA LEU A 253 14.72 -21.85 -4.88
C LEU A 253 15.56 -22.84 -4.07
N ARG A 254 16.44 -22.29 -3.24
CA ARG A 254 17.08 -23.04 -2.16
C ARG A 254 16.09 -23.12 -1.01
N ILE A 255 15.25 -24.16 -1.03
CA ILE A 255 14.18 -24.39 -0.04
C ILE A 255 14.72 -24.29 1.39
N ASN A 256 15.89 -24.86 1.65
CA ASN A 256 16.54 -24.85 2.97
C ASN A 256 17.01 -23.46 3.43
N GLU A 257 17.11 -22.49 2.52
CA GLU A 257 17.54 -21.11 2.82
C GLU A 257 16.37 -20.12 2.78
N THR A 258 15.18 -20.54 2.33
CA THR A 258 14.04 -19.65 2.08
C THR A 258 13.09 -19.58 3.27
N LYS A 259 13.11 -18.45 4.00
CA LYS A 259 12.22 -18.23 5.18
C LYS A 259 10.81 -17.73 4.84
N LYS A 260 10.52 -17.43 3.57
CA LYS A 260 9.24 -16.84 3.15
C LYS A 260 8.34 -17.88 2.49
N TRP A 261 7.04 -17.76 2.77
CA TRP A 261 6.00 -18.52 2.10
C TRP A 261 5.98 -18.22 0.60
N LEU A 262 5.74 -19.26 -0.20
CA LEU A 262 5.49 -19.13 -1.63
C LEU A 262 4.00 -19.33 -1.87
N ASP A 263 3.33 -18.24 -2.21
CA ASP A 263 1.90 -18.22 -2.49
C ASP A 263 1.64 -18.23 -3.99
N ILE A 264 0.81 -19.15 -4.43
CA ILE A 264 0.38 -19.34 -5.81
C ILE A 264 -1.15 -19.28 -5.82
N ILE A 265 -1.69 -18.30 -6.52
CA ILE A 265 -3.13 -18.19 -6.74
C ILE A 265 -3.44 -18.87 -8.08
N TYR A 266 -4.38 -19.82 -8.06
CA TYR A 266 -4.73 -20.66 -9.20
C TYR A 266 -6.25 -20.74 -9.38
N ASP A 267 -6.70 -20.70 -10.63
CA ASP A 267 -8.12 -20.80 -10.97
C ASP A 267 -8.57 -22.27 -10.90
N GLY A 268 -9.37 -22.58 -9.89
CA GLY A 268 -9.97 -23.88 -9.66
C GLY A 268 -11.15 -24.19 -10.59
N ILE A 269 -11.95 -25.17 -10.21
CA ILE A 269 -13.15 -25.58 -10.93
C ILE A 269 -14.32 -24.72 -10.45
N ASN A 270 -15.31 -24.47 -11.32
CA ASN A 270 -16.54 -23.75 -10.96
C ASN A 270 -16.31 -22.34 -10.37
N ASN A 271 -15.27 -21.66 -10.86
CA ASN A 271 -14.82 -20.34 -10.43
C ASN A 271 -14.31 -20.30 -8.98
N ASP A 272 -13.79 -21.42 -8.45
CA ASP A 272 -13.00 -21.40 -7.21
C ASP A 272 -11.67 -20.67 -7.45
N GLU A 273 -11.25 -19.86 -6.48
CA GLU A 273 -9.90 -19.29 -6.43
C GLU A 273 -9.11 -20.02 -5.36
N ILE A 274 -8.13 -20.80 -5.79
CA ILE A 274 -7.32 -21.67 -4.95
C ILE A 274 -6.02 -20.95 -4.60
N LEU A 275 -5.60 -21.07 -3.34
CA LEU A 275 -4.26 -20.74 -2.90
C LEU A 275 -3.47 -22.03 -2.67
N ILE A 276 -2.48 -22.28 -3.52
CA ILE A 276 -1.43 -23.28 -3.29
C ILE A 276 -0.29 -22.56 -2.58
N ARG A 277 0.16 -23.11 -1.46
CA ARG A 277 1.11 -22.44 -0.58
C ARG A 277 2.17 -23.41 -0.13
N VAL A 278 3.43 -23.05 -0.38
CA VAL A 278 4.61 -23.81 0.05
C VAL A 278 5.28 -23.04 1.17
N ASN A 279 5.58 -23.73 2.26
CA ASN A 279 6.34 -23.23 3.39
C ASN A 279 7.63 -24.06 3.52
N PRO A 280 8.73 -23.59 2.89
CA PRO A 280 10.02 -24.27 2.95
C PRO A 280 10.55 -24.46 4.37
N HIS A 281 10.31 -23.49 5.25
CA HIS A 281 10.78 -23.52 6.64
C HIS A 281 10.13 -24.64 7.47
N ASN A 282 8.81 -24.84 7.32
CA ASN A 282 8.09 -25.88 8.06
C ASN A 282 8.07 -27.23 7.34
N GLY A 283 8.64 -27.31 6.13
CA GLY A 283 8.62 -28.52 5.32
C GLY A 283 7.22 -28.94 4.92
N GLU A 284 6.33 -27.98 4.61
CA GLU A 284 4.92 -28.25 4.30
C GLU A 284 4.46 -27.51 3.05
N PHE A 285 3.58 -28.15 2.28
CA PHE A 285 2.76 -27.45 1.28
C PHE A 285 1.31 -27.81 1.45
N GLY A 286 0.43 -26.96 0.96
CA GLY A 286 -0.99 -27.23 1.00
C GLY A 286 -1.80 -26.39 0.05
N VAL A 287 -3.06 -26.78 -0.05
CA VAL A 287 -4.08 -26.13 -0.87
C VAL A 287 -5.18 -25.65 0.06
N ARG A 288 -5.71 -24.46 -0.23
CA ARG A 288 -6.85 -23.88 0.49
C ARG A 288 -7.61 -22.88 -0.37
N LYS A 289 -8.83 -22.53 0.03
CA LYS A 289 -9.56 -21.40 -0.58
C LYS A 289 -8.79 -20.10 -0.37
N ASN A 290 -8.63 -19.31 -1.43
CA ASN A 290 -8.01 -18.00 -1.32
C ASN A 290 -8.96 -17.00 -0.64
N GLY A 291 -8.41 -16.15 0.25
CA GLY A 291 -9.13 -15.00 0.82
C GLY A 291 -10.33 -15.29 1.73
N ASN A 292 -10.52 -16.53 2.23
CA ASN A 292 -11.63 -16.89 3.12
C ASN A 292 -11.14 -17.34 4.51
N SER A 293 -11.92 -17.09 5.55
CA SER A 293 -11.69 -17.61 6.91
C SER A 293 -11.99 -19.11 7.00
N ASN A 294 -12.93 -19.61 6.20
CA ASN A 294 -13.19 -21.03 6.06
C ASN A 294 -12.40 -21.60 4.88
N PHE A 295 -11.22 -22.13 5.18
CA PHE A 295 -10.26 -22.63 4.19
C PHE A 295 -10.76 -23.83 3.38
N LYS A 296 -11.79 -24.53 3.88
CA LYS A 296 -12.32 -25.77 3.32
C LYS A 296 -13.45 -25.59 2.31
N ASP A 297 -13.97 -24.38 2.17
CA ASP A 297 -15.20 -24.05 1.42
C ASP A 297 -14.99 -23.96 -0.11
N LEU A 298 -14.36 -24.97 -0.71
CA LEU A 298 -14.22 -25.10 -2.16
C LEU A 298 -15.51 -25.70 -2.74
N LYS A 299 -16.05 -25.10 -3.81
CA LYS A 299 -17.30 -25.56 -4.43
C LYS A 299 -17.23 -27.01 -4.89
N GLU A 300 -16.08 -27.41 -5.41
CA GLU A 300 -15.82 -28.79 -5.87
C GLU A 300 -14.94 -29.58 -4.90
N ALA A 301 -15.11 -29.37 -3.58
CA ALA A 301 -14.34 -30.03 -2.53
C ALA A 301 -14.19 -31.56 -2.74
N HIS A 302 -15.24 -32.24 -3.22
CA HIS A 302 -15.20 -33.67 -3.51
C HIS A 302 -14.15 -34.02 -4.59
N PHE A 303 -14.11 -33.29 -5.71
CA PHE A 303 -13.09 -33.50 -6.75
C PHE A 303 -11.69 -33.24 -6.21
N TYR A 304 -11.49 -32.14 -5.49
CA TYR A 304 -10.18 -31.84 -4.90
C TYR A 304 -9.73 -32.97 -3.97
N ASN A 305 -10.63 -33.50 -3.15
CA ASN A 305 -10.33 -34.62 -2.26
C ASN A 305 -9.85 -35.89 -2.98
N GLN A 306 -10.33 -36.15 -4.20
CA GLN A 306 -9.94 -37.31 -5.01
C GLN A 306 -8.56 -37.17 -5.65
N ILE A 307 -8.03 -35.95 -5.78
CA ILE A 307 -6.72 -35.74 -6.39
C ILE A 307 -5.58 -36.23 -5.48
N PHE A 308 -5.81 -36.17 -4.16
CA PHE A 308 -4.80 -36.40 -3.15
C PHE A 308 -5.01 -37.74 -2.45
N ASP A 309 -3.93 -38.47 -2.26
CA ASP A 309 -3.94 -39.75 -1.56
C ASP A 309 -4.08 -39.58 -0.02
N GLU A 310 -3.93 -40.69 0.69
CA GLU A 310 -4.02 -40.76 2.15
C GLU A 310 -2.83 -40.10 2.87
N THR A 311 -1.72 -39.82 2.18
CA THR A 311 -0.53 -39.21 2.80
C THR A 311 -0.71 -37.72 3.11
N TYR A 312 -1.81 -37.13 2.63
CA TYR A 312 -2.14 -35.74 2.86
C TYR A 312 -3.02 -35.54 4.12
N ASP A 313 -2.64 -34.60 4.97
CA ASP A 313 -3.35 -34.17 6.16
C ASP A 313 -4.52 -33.23 5.84
N ARG A 314 -5.68 -33.54 6.43
CA ARG A 314 -6.96 -32.81 6.28
C ARG A 314 -7.51 -32.30 7.62
N SER A 315 -6.82 -32.62 8.72
CA SER A 315 -7.23 -32.30 10.10
C SER A 315 -6.92 -30.85 10.45
N HIS A 316 -5.91 -30.25 9.81
CA HIS A 316 -5.50 -28.90 10.12
C HIS A 316 -6.53 -27.85 9.65
N SER A 317 -7.05 -27.07 10.60
CA SER A 317 -8.11 -26.07 10.36
C SER A 317 -7.75 -24.97 9.35
N SER A 318 -6.46 -24.69 9.13
CA SER A 318 -5.97 -23.63 8.23
C SER A 318 -5.82 -24.05 6.76
N TRP A 319 -6.11 -25.32 6.45
CA TRP A 319 -5.88 -25.94 5.15
C TRP A 319 -7.13 -26.68 4.66
N PHE A 320 -7.35 -26.67 3.35
CA PHE A 320 -8.23 -27.68 2.75
C PHE A 320 -7.52 -29.03 2.78
N ILE A 321 -6.24 -29.02 2.36
CA ILE A 321 -5.35 -30.16 2.45
C ILE A 321 -3.89 -29.74 2.56
N ARG A 322 -3.06 -30.55 3.21
CA ARG A 322 -1.64 -30.29 3.49
C ARG A 322 -0.82 -31.57 3.34
N LYS A 323 0.45 -31.46 2.97
CA LYS A 323 1.43 -32.55 3.05
C LYS A 323 2.75 -32.03 3.60
N GLU A 324 3.33 -32.80 4.51
CA GLU A 324 4.69 -32.57 4.98
C GLU A 324 5.66 -33.28 4.04
N PHE A 325 6.72 -32.61 3.63
CA PHE A 325 7.77 -33.14 2.75
C PHE A 325 9.10 -33.34 3.47
N LYS A 326 9.07 -33.51 4.80
CA LYS A 326 10.27 -33.76 5.63
C LYS A 326 11.04 -35.03 5.24
N ASN A 327 10.38 -35.96 4.56
CA ASN A 327 10.95 -37.23 4.12
C ASN A 327 11.26 -37.27 2.62
N TYR A 328 11.13 -36.15 1.90
CA TYR A 328 11.47 -36.13 0.47
C TYR A 328 12.99 -36.26 0.33
N THR A 329 13.42 -37.12 -0.57
CA THR A 329 14.84 -37.37 -0.85
C THR A 329 15.40 -36.24 -1.69
N ASP A 330 14.59 -35.73 -2.62
CA ASP A 330 14.83 -34.47 -3.33
C ASP A 330 13.57 -33.61 -3.30
N ILE A 331 13.53 -32.71 -2.31
CA ILE A 331 12.37 -31.85 -2.06
C ILE A 331 11.98 -31.05 -3.31
N ASN A 332 12.94 -30.60 -4.12
CA ASN A 332 12.64 -29.76 -5.27
C ASN A 332 11.93 -30.56 -6.37
N SER A 333 12.46 -31.73 -6.73
CA SER A 333 11.85 -32.53 -7.80
C SER A 333 10.52 -33.16 -7.37
N GLU A 334 10.45 -33.68 -6.15
CA GLU A 334 9.24 -34.34 -5.64
C GLU A 334 8.09 -33.35 -5.42
N LEU A 335 8.35 -32.17 -4.85
CA LEU A 335 7.33 -31.13 -4.68
C LEU A 335 6.87 -30.56 -6.02
N LEU A 336 7.78 -30.41 -6.98
CA LEU A 336 7.42 -29.98 -8.33
C LEU A 336 6.51 -31.01 -9.01
N ASN A 337 6.83 -32.30 -8.89
CA ASN A 337 6.02 -33.38 -9.43
C ASN A 337 4.61 -33.42 -8.80
N ASP A 338 4.50 -33.25 -7.48
CA ASP A 338 3.20 -33.15 -6.79
C ASP A 338 2.36 -31.97 -7.32
N LEU A 339 2.99 -30.81 -7.51
CA LEU A 339 2.33 -29.61 -8.05
C LEU A 339 1.89 -29.79 -9.50
N GLU A 340 2.73 -30.38 -10.34
CA GLU A 340 2.40 -30.68 -11.75
C GLU A 340 1.24 -31.66 -11.86
N ASN A 341 1.26 -32.73 -11.08
CA ASN A 341 0.18 -33.72 -11.06
C ASN A 341 -1.14 -33.10 -10.61
N PHE A 342 -1.10 -32.25 -9.59
CA PHE A 342 -2.27 -31.52 -9.10
C PHE A 342 -2.85 -30.60 -10.19
N ILE A 343 -2.01 -29.77 -10.80
CA ILE A 343 -2.42 -28.79 -11.83
C ILE A 343 -2.92 -29.50 -13.09
N SER A 344 -2.23 -30.56 -13.54
CA SER A 344 -2.65 -31.34 -14.70
C SER A 344 -4.03 -31.97 -14.52
N LYS A 345 -4.31 -32.54 -13.34
CA LYS A 345 -5.63 -33.10 -13.01
C LYS A 345 -6.70 -32.01 -12.99
N LEU A 346 -6.38 -30.83 -12.44
CA LEU A 346 -7.30 -29.69 -12.45
C LEU A 346 -7.64 -29.21 -13.84
N ASP A 347 -6.64 -28.99 -14.69
CA ASP A 347 -6.85 -28.52 -16.06
C ASP A 347 -7.65 -29.53 -16.89
N LYS A 348 -7.37 -30.83 -16.72
CA LYS A 348 -8.19 -31.89 -17.35
C LYS A 348 -9.65 -31.82 -16.93
N GLN A 349 -9.94 -31.55 -15.66
CA GLN A 349 -11.32 -31.46 -15.17
C GLN A 349 -12.00 -30.17 -15.62
N LYS A 350 -11.28 -29.04 -15.64
CA LYS A 350 -11.79 -27.76 -16.15
C LYS A 350 -12.17 -27.82 -17.62
N ASN A 351 -11.51 -28.68 -18.40
CA ASN A 351 -11.82 -28.89 -19.82
C ASN A 351 -12.96 -29.90 -20.07
N ARG A 352 -13.48 -30.57 -19.02
CA ARG A 352 -14.60 -31.52 -19.11
C ARG A 352 -15.95 -30.93 -18.69
N ASN A 353 -15.93 -29.86 -17.89
CA ASN A 353 -17.09 -29.08 -17.44
C ASN A 353 -17.22 -27.83 -18.29
#